data_AF-A0A1B9YTQ1-F1
#
_entry.id   AF-A0A1B9YTQ1-F1
#
_cell.length_a   1.000
_cell.length_b   1.000
_cell.length_c   1.000
_cell.angle_alpha   90.00
_cell.angle_beta   90.00
_cell.angle_gamma   90.00
#
_symmetry.space_group_name_H-M   'P 1'
#
loop_
_entity.id
_entity.type
_entity.pdbx_description
1 polymer ?
#
loop_
_entity_poly.entity_id
_entity_poly.type
_entity_poly.pdbx_seq_one_letter_code
_entity_poly.pdbx_strand_id
1 'polypeptide(L)'
;MGARVAAGIMTLFCAGCIITPGSGPLGADVQRAKEGSEPAALPYALIKLTPEVVNILGQHIPRLSTAFAAQTPPKAFRFGIGDIVSVTIFEAAAGGLFTSDAGVRAGNFVTIPNQAVDEQGNIAVPYAGSIRAKGRTPFEISKEITDKLKARALEPQVVVNLATQNTSLITVLGDVRTAGRFPASPSGERVLDAIARAGGPSAQGYDTWVSLKRMGHRASVPFGALMYEPANDIYVLPNDVIYLFNMPQTFVGFGAGGTQGLFKFDAWRLSLAEAIGKQGGLNDSQADPASVYLYRGETRAIAKEIGVDVTPFQGEIIPIIFHVNLRDPSGYFLAQSFAMRNKDVIYTSNSVSVETTKFLVFLRTILATVNDPIIYATNFYALKAAASGTGTTTIITTPPPITTTTP
;
A
#
# COMPACT_ATOMS: atom_id res chain seq x y z
N MET A 1 10.36 -66.60 -36.82
CA MET A 1 9.70 -66.09 -35.60
C MET A 1 9.91 -64.57 -35.45
N GLY A 2 9.78 -63.80 -36.53
CA GLY A 2 10.27 -62.40 -36.61
C GLY A 2 9.25 -61.36 -37.04
N ALA A 3 7.95 -61.70 -37.11
CA ALA A 3 6.90 -60.79 -37.57
C ALA A 3 5.89 -60.38 -36.49
N ARG A 4 5.97 -60.95 -35.27
CA ARG A 4 5.03 -60.66 -34.17
C ARG A 4 5.54 -59.66 -33.13
N VAL A 5 6.81 -59.30 -33.17
CA VAL A 5 7.40 -58.32 -32.24
C VAL A 5 7.28 -56.88 -32.79
N ALA A 6 7.20 -56.70 -34.12
CA ALA A 6 7.04 -55.38 -34.73
C ALA A 6 5.64 -54.76 -34.51
N ALA A 7 4.61 -55.58 -34.29
CA ALA A 7 3.24 -55.10 -34.07
C ALA A 7 2.97 -54.58 -32.64
N GLY A 8 3.86 -54.85 -31.68
CA GLY A 8 3.70 -54.41 -30.29
C GLY A 8 4.23 -53.00 -29.98
N ILE A 9 5.02 -52.40 -30.88
CA ILE A 9 5.69 -51.12 -30.64
C ILE A 9 4.93 -49.95 -31.30
N MET A 10 4.05 -50.21 -32.27
CA MET A 10 3.39 -49.16 -33.05
C MET A 10 2.03 -48.68 -32.49
N THR A 11 1.51 -49.34 -31.44
CA THR A 11 0.23 -48.97 -30.78
C THR A 11 0.40 -48.11 -29.53
N LEU A 12 1.61 -47.69 -29.19
CA LEU A 12 1.88 -46.74 -28.09
C LEU A 12 1.87 -45.26 -28.53
N PHE A 13 1.22 -44.96 -29.66
CA PHE A 13 0.91 -43.59 -30.12
C PHE A 13 -0.50 -43.13 -29.72
N CYS A 14 -1.11 -43.76 -28.72
CA CYS A 14 -2.32 -43.23 -28.10
C CYS A 14 -1.97 -41.94 -27.35
N ALA A 15 -2.25 -40.81 -28.01
CA ALA A 15 -2.68 -39.52 -27.46
C ALA A 15 -2.64 -39.41 -25.92
N GLY A 16 -1.44 -39.46 -25.36
CA GLY A 16 -1.22 -39.06 -23.99
C GLY A 16 -1.21 -37.54 -23.99
N CYS A 17 -2.22 -36.92 -23.38
CA CYS A 17 -2.04 -35.58 -22.87
C CYS A 17 -0.80 -35.65 -21.97
N ILE A 18 0.34 -35.13 -22.43
CA ILE A 18 1.56 -35.06 -21.63
C ILE A 18 1.27 -34.01 -20.56
N ILE A 19 0.63 -34.45 -19.47
CA ILE A 19 0.53 -33.69 -18.24
C ILE A 19 1.88 -33.91 -17.56
N THR A 20 2.89 -33.13 -17.98
CA THR A 20 4.12 -33.03 -17.19
C THR A 20 3.77 -32.39 -15.85
N PRO A 21 4.22 -32.95 -14.71
CA PRO A 21 3.99 -32.32 -13.42
C PRO A 21 4.66 -30.93 -13.40
N GLY A 22 3.82 -29.90 -13.32
CA GLY A 22 4.21 -28.50 -13.21
C GLY A 22 3.74 -27.91 -11.88
N SER A 23 4.54 -27.03 -11.29
CA SER A 23 4.19 -26.34 -10.03
C SER A 23 3.19 -25.19 -10.23
N GLY A 24 2.69 -24.97 -11.44
CA GLY A 24 1.72 -23.94 -11.80
C GLY A 24 1.50 -23.85 -13.32
N PRO A 25 0.68 -22.88 -13.78
CA PRO A 25 0.30 -22.76 -15.19
C PRO A 25 1.48 -22.35 -16.08
N LEU A 26 1.46 -22.81 -17.33
CA LEU A 26 2.37 -22.31 -18.35
C LEU A 26 1.95 -20.94 -18.86
N GLY A 27 2.89 -20.20 -19.45
CA GLY A 27 2.56 -18.93 -20.10
C GLY A 27 1.48 -19.09 -21.18
N ALA A 28 1.46 -20.22 -21.88
CA ALA A 28 0.41 -20.55 -22.85
C ALA A 28 -0.96 -20.81 -22.20
N ASP A 29 -1.01 -21.39 -21.00
CA ASP A 29 -2.27 -21.68 -20.30
C ASP A 29 -2.91 -20.39 -19.79
N VAL A 30 -2.12 -19.47 -19.24
CA VAL A 30 -2.59 -18.13 -18.81
C VAL A 30 -3.14 -17.32 -19.98
N GLN A 31 -2.51 -17.44 -21.17
CA GLN A 31 -2.98 -16.75 -22.37
C GLN A 31 -4.26 -17.37 -22.95
N ARG A 32 -4.35 -18.71 -22.99
CA ARG A 32 -5.52 -19.43 -23.53
C ARG A 32 -6.74 -19.37 -22.61
N ALA A 33 -6.56 -19.36 -21.30
CA ALA A 33 -7.69 -19.32 -20.36
C ALA A 33 -8.50 -17.99 -20.39
N LYS A 34 -8.00 -16.96 -21.10
CA LYS A 34 -8.78 -15.78 -21.52
C LYS A 34 -9.98 -16.15 -22.41
N GLU A 35 -9.95 -17.29 -23.11
CA GLU A 35 -10.91 -17.71 -24.14
C GLU A 35 -12.07 -18.57 -23.61
N GLY A 36 -12.21 -18.72 -22.29
CA GLY A 36 -13.46 -19.21 -21.66
C GLY A 36 -13.66 -20.73 -21.62
N SER A 37 -12.59 -21.52 -21.66
CA SER A 37 -12.68 -22.98 -21.80
C SER A 37 -13.07 -23.77 -20.53
N GLU A 38 -13.28 -23.14 -19.37
CA GLU A 38 -13.72 -23.84 -18.15
C GLU A 38 -14.99 -23.25 -17.50
N PRO A 39 -16.04 -24.05 -17.22
CA PRO A 39 -17.36 -23.56 -16.78
C PRO A 39 -17.43 -22.94 -15.36
N ALA A 40 -16.32 -22.91 -14.62
CA ALA A 40 -16.25 -22.41 -13.24
C ALA A 40 -15.06 -21.47 -12.97
N ALA A 41 -14.34 -21.03 -14.01
CA ALA A 41 -13.20 -20.14 -13.86
C ALA A 41 -13.67 -18.75 -13.42
N LEU A 42 -13.09 -18.21 -12.35
CA LEU A 42 -13.23 -16.79 -12.01
C LEU A 42 -12.77 -15.97 -13.24
N PRO A 43 -13.62 -15.11 -13.82
CA PRO A 43 -13.18 -14.28 -14.95
C PRO A 43 -12.04 -13.38 -14.47
N TYR A 44 -10.98 -13.31 -15.27
CA TYR A 44 -9.85 -12.40 -15.07
C TYR A 44 -9.46 -11.74 -16.40
N ALA A 45 -8.92 -10.53 -16.34
CA ALA A 45 -8.41 -9.84 -17.52
C ALA A 45 -6.89 -10.00 -17.60
N LEU A 46 -6.37 -10.40 -18.76
CA LEU A 46 -4.94 -10.43 -19.04
C LEU A 46 -4.55 -9.17 -19.82
N ILE A 47 -3.65 -8.37 -19.25
CA ILE A 47 -3.19 -7.09 -19.82
C ILE A 47 -1.68 -7.14 -19.97
N LYS A 48 -1.18 -6.84 -21.16
CA LYS A 48 0.26 -6.60 -21.35
C LYS A 48 0.64 -5.27 -20.72
N LEU A 49 1.73 -5.26 -19.96
CA LEU A 49 2.24 -4.04 -19.39
C LEU A 49 2.80 -3.13 -20.49
N THR A 50 2.29 -1.91 -20.56
CA THR A 50 2.71 -0.86 -21.51
C THR A 50 2.98 0.44 -20.76
N PRO A 51 3.71 1.40 -21.34
CA PRO A 51 3.92 2.72 -20.71
C PRO A 51 2.61 3.43 -20.36
N GLU A 52 1.58 3.28 -21.20
CA GLU A 52 0.25 3.86 -20.98
C GLU A 52 -0.42 3.26 -19.73
N VAL A 53 -0.43 1.93 -19.61
CA VAL A 53 -0.99 1.24 -18.42
C VAL A 53 -0.25 1.66 -17.16
N VAL A 54 1.09 1.72 -17.18
CA VAL A 54 1.89 2.17 -16.04
C VAL A 54 1.53 3.61 -15.64
N ASN A 55 1.38 4.51 -16.61
CA ASN A 55 1.02 5.90 -16.35
C ASN A 55 -0.38 6.03 -15.72
N ILE A 56 -1.39 5.35 -16.29
CA ILE A 56 -2.77 5.35 -15.76
C ILE A 56 -2.78 4.83 -14.31
N LEU A 57 -2.11 3.71 -14.04
CA LEU A 57 -2.03 3.13 -12.70
C LEU A 57 -1.28 4.03 -11.70
N GLY A 58 -0.29 4.80 -12.18
CA GLY A 58 0.46 5.76 -11.38
C GLY A 58 -0.35 7.01 -10.99
N GLN A 59 -1.34 7.39 -11.79
CA GLN A 59 -2.24 8.51 -11.49
C GLN A 59 -3.30 8.15 -10.45
N HIS A 60 -3.69 6.87 -10.38
CA HIS A 60 -4.74 6.35 -9.51
C HIS A 60 -4.26 5.85 -8.13
N ILE A 61 -3.10 6.31 -7.67
CA ILE A 61 -2.61 6.01 -6.32
C ILE A 61 -3.51 6.76 -5.31
N PRO A 62 -4.01 6.09 -4.24
CA PRO A 62 -4.79 6.75 -3.20
C PRO A 62 -4.03 7.93 -2.58
N ARG A 63 -4.66 9.10 -2.57
CA ARG A 63 -4.10 10.35 -2.02
C ARG A 63 -5.07 10.99 -1.03
N LEU A 64 -4.54 11.70 -0.04
CA LEU A 64 -5.39 12.45 0.89
C LEU A 64 -6.07 13.64 0.20
N SER A 65 -5.40 14.28 -0.77
CA SER A 65 -5.98 15.42 -1.52
C SER A 65 -7.19 15.05 -2.37
N THR A 66 -7.25 13.83 -2.89
CA THR A 66 -8.41 13.37 -3.67
C THR A 66 -9.56 12.94 -2.76
N ALA A 67 -9.23 12.39 -1.58
CA ALA A 67 -10.22 11.99 -0.58
C ALA A 67 -10.86 13.18 0.16
N PHE A 68 -10.14 14.30 0.29
CA PHE A 68 -10.61 15.49 1.00
C PHE A 68 -10.53 16.74 0.13
N ALA A 69 -11.69 17.28 -0.26
CA ALA A 69 -11.79 18.46 -1.11
C ALA A 69 -11.28 19.77 -0.47
N ALA A 70 -11.27 19.85 0.87
CA ALA A 70 -10.86 21.05 1.59
C ALA A 70 -9.32 21.13 1.69
N GLN A 71 -8.72 21.83 0.72
CA GLN A 71 -7.28 22.17 0.71
C GLN A 71 -7.00 23.59 1.23
N THR A 72 -8.02 24.34 1.61
CA THR A 72 -7.85 25.67 2.19
C THR A 72 -7.57 25.61 3.67
N PRO A 73 -6.72 26.50 4.20
CA PRO A 73 -6.49 26.62 5.63
C PRO A 73 -7.80 26.93 6.37
N PRO A 74 -7.88 26.62 7.67
CA PRO A 74 -9.02 26.99 8.51
C PRO A 74 -9.34 28.48 8.35
N LYS A 75 -10.62 28.81 8.15
CA LYS A 75 -11.09 30.20 8.26
C LYS A 75 -10.90 30.61 9.72
N ALA A 76 -10.26 31.75 9.95
CA ALA A 76 -9.86 32.34 11.24
C ALA A 76 -10.50 31.73 12.51
N PHE A 77 -9.71 31.51 13.56
CA PHE A 77 -10.16 30.94 14.82
C PHE A 77 -11.47 31.58 15.35
N ARG A 78 -12.41 30.72 15.75
CA ARG A 78 -13.69 31.09 16.36
C ARG A 78 -13.84 30.38 17.69
N PHE A 79 -14.29 31.11 18.70
CA PHE A 79 -14.52 30.53 20.03
C PHE A 79 -15.66 29.52 20.03
N GLY A 80 -15.51 28.43 20.77
CA GLY A 80 -16.54 27.46 21.09
C GLY A 80 -16.90 27.46 22.58
N ILE A 81 -17.92 26.69 22.94
CA ILE A 81 -18.37 26.52 24.34
C ILE A 81 -17.26 25.81 25.15
N GLY A 82 -16.85 26.42 26.26
CA GLY A 82 -15.78 25.90 27.12
C GLY A 82 -14.37 26.40 26.78
N ASP A 83 -14.17 27.14 25.68
CA ASP A 83 -12.89 27.85 25.45
C ASP A 83 -12.71 28.94 26.52
N ILE A 84 -11.47 29.19 26.94
CA ILE A 84 -11.17 30.21 27.95
C ILE A 84 -10.71 31.49 27.26
N VAL A 85 -11.43 32.58 27.55
CA VAL A 85 -11.20 33.91 26.99
C VAL A 85 -10.46 34.77 28.02
N SER A 86 -9.44 35.49 27.56
CA SER A 86 -8.80 36.57 28.30
C SER A 86 -9.17 37.91 27.65
N VAL A 87 -9.62 38.86 28.47
CA VAL A 87 -10.03 40.19 28.02
C VAL A 87 -9.23 41.22 28.76
N THR A 88 -8.52 42.08 28.02
CA THR A 88 -7.80 43.23 28.56
C THR A 88 -8.44 44.50 28.03
N ILE A 89 -8.81 45.41 28.93
CA ILE A 89 -9.44 46.68 28.62
C ILE A 89 -8.47 47.79 28.99
N PHE A 90 -8.17 48.67 28.04
CA PHE A 90 -7.37 49.86 28.20
C PHE A 90 -8.26 51.11 28.19
N GLU A 91 -7.90 52.11 28.99
CA GLU A 91 -8.56 53.43 29.04
C GLU A 91 -7.55 54.55 28.80
N ALA A 92 -7.98 55.66 28.20
CA ALA A 92 -7.08 56.75 27.81
C ALA A 92 -6.55 57.56 29.01
N ALA A 93 -7.26 57.59 30.16
CA ALA A 93 -6.93 58.44 31.31
C ALA A 93 -6.77 57.63 32.62
N ALA A 94 -5.90 58.10 33.51
CA ALA A 94 -5.77 57.54 34.85
C ALA A 94 -7.00 57.92 35.70
N GLY A 95 -7.53 56.97 36.47
CA GLY A 95 -8.74 57.15 37.29
C GLY A 95 -10.07 56.83 36.59
N GLY A 96 -10.05 56.09 35.47
CA GLY A 96 -11.25 55.65 34.75
C GLY A 96 -12.01 54.49 35.43
N LEU A 97 -13.06 54.01 34.77
CA LEU A 97 -14.04 53.04 35.31
C LEU A 97 -13.38 51.74 35.81
N PHE A 98 -12.22 51.40 35.24
CA PHE A 98 -11.47 50.19 35.55
C PHE A 98 -10.11 50.43 36.22
N THR A 99 -9.71 51.68 36.41
CA THR A 99 -8.38 52.04 36.96
C THR A 99 -8.53 52.98 38.17
N SER A 100 -9.21 52.54 39.22
CA SER A 100 -9.51 53.37 40.42
C SER A 100 -8.48 53.27 41.55
N ASP A 101 -7.45 52.43 41.43
CA ASP A 101 -6.40 52.28 42.47
C ASP A 101 -5.27 53.30 42.27
N ALA A 102 -5.00 54.10 43.31
CA ALA A 102 -3.90 55.07 43.40
C ALA A 102 -2.49 54.43 43.53
N GLY A 103 -2.34 53.14 43.21
CA GLY A 103 -1.05 52.47 43.06
C GLY A 103 -0.61 52.56 41.61
N VAL A 104 0.54 53.20 41.37
CA VAL A 104 1.16 53.38 40.04
C VAL A 104 1.26 52.03 39.32
N ARG A 105 0.25 51.72 38.48
CA ARG A 105 0.35 50.64 37.49
C ARG A 105 0.96 51.24 36.24
N ALA A 106 1.97 50.56 35.71
CA ALA A 106 2.55 50.88 34.40
C ALA A 106 1.54 50.50 33.30
N GLY A 107 0.57 51.38 33.06
CA GLY A 107 -0.44 51.26 32.01
C GLY A 107 -1.88 51.39 32.54
N ASN A 108 -2.69 52.21 31.88
CA ASN A 108 -4.12 52.38 32.16
C ASN A 108 -4.90 51.18 31.59
N PHE A 109 -4.75 49.98 32.17
CA PHE A 109 -5.48 48.80 31.73
C PHE A 109 -5.88 47.86 32.87
N VAL A 110 -6.96 47.10 32.64
CA VAL A 110 -7.42 46.01 33.49
C VAL A 110 -7.50 44.73 32.68
N THR A 111 -7.05 43.62 33.25
CA THR A 111 -7.32 42.28 32.72
C THR A 111 -8.43 41.65 33.54
N ILE A 112 -9.52 41.29 32.88
CA ILE A 112 -10.63 40.57 33.52
C ILE A 112 -10.17 39.13 33.79
N PRO A 113 -10.55 38.51 34.92
CA PRO A 113 -10.26 37.11 35.17
C PRO A 113 -10.65 36.21 33.99
N ASN A 114 -9.78 35.25 33.69
CA ASN A 114 -10.01 34.29 32.62
C ASN A 114 -11.33 33.57 32.84
N GLN A 115 -12.16 33.53 31.81
CA GLN A 115 -13.50 32.97 31.89
C GLN A 115 -13.75 32.00 30.74
N ALA A 116 -14.38 30.87 31.06
CA ALA A 116 -14.84 29.94 30.05
C ALA A 116 -16.08 30.51 29.35
N VAL A 117 -16.18 30.27 28.04
CA VAL A 117 -17.41 30.48 27.29
C VAL A 117 -18.49 29.56 27.86
N ASP A 118 -19.57 30.14 28.37
CA ASP A 118 -20.65 29.40 29.05
C ASP A 118 -21.44 28.48 28.09
N GLU A 119 -22.37 27.69 28.62
CA GLU A 119 -23.20 26.76 27.83
C GLU A 119 -24.10 27.48 26.82
N GLN A 120 -24.56 28.69 27.17
CA GLN A 120 -25.32 29.55 26.28
C GLN A 120 -24.41 30.17 25.20
N GLY A 121 -23.09 30.06 25.38
CA GLY A 121 -21.97 30.48 24.52
C GLY A 121 -21.61 31.96 24.63
N ASN A 122 -21.70 32.51 25.83
CA ASN A 122 -21.40 33.90 26.16
C ASN A 122 -20.23 34.01 27.15
N ILE A 123 -19.74 35.23 27.31
CA ILE A 123 -18.81 35.65 28.36
C ILE A 123 -19.40 36.86 29.08
N ALA A 124 -19.10 37.01 30.38
CA ALA A 124 -19.53 38.13 31.19
C ALA A 124 -18.43 39.19 31.26
N VAL A 125 -18.74 40.41 30.83
CA VAL A 125 -17.83 41.55 30.91
C VAL A 125 -18.45 42.61 31.82
N PRO A 126 -17.77 43.02 32.90
CA PRO A 126 -18.30 44.05 33.80
C PRO A 126 -18.69 45.31 33.01
N TYR A 127 -19.85 45.88 33.35
CA TYR A 127 -20.46 47.05 32.70
C TYR A 127 -20.89 46.89 31.23
N ALA A 128 -20.36 45.91 30.49
CA ALA A 128 -20.81 45.54 29.15
C ALA A 128 -21.82 44.37 29.14
N GLY A 129 -22.01 43.68 30.27
CA GLY A 129 -22.97 42.59 30.42
C GLY A 129 -22.53 41.31 29.72
N SER A 130 -23.50 40.54 29.22
CA SER A 130 -23.25 39.29 28.50
C SER A 130 -22.89 39.57 27.04
N ILE A 131 -21.80 38.95 26.57
CA ILE A 131 -21.24 39.09 25.23
C ILE A 131 -21.22 37.71 24.55
N ARG A 132 -21.78 37.63 23.35
CA ARG A 132 -21.82 36.37 22.58
C ARG A 132 -20.42 36.04 22.06
N ALA A 133 -19.81 34.96 22.55
CA ALA A 133 -18.47 34.53 22.12
C ALA A 133 -18.50 33.37 21.10
N LYS A 134 -19.42 32.41 21.27
CA LYS A 134 -19.50 31.22 20.40
C LYS A 134 -19.65 31.61 18.93
N GLY A 135 -18.79 31.04 18.09
CA GLY A 135 -18.76 31.26 16.66
C GLY A 135 -18.15 32.59 16.23
N ARG A 136 -17.61 33.40 17.15
CA ARG A 136 -17.03 34.71 16.85
C ARG A 136 -15.51 34.70 16.95
N THR A 137 -14.89 35.59 16.18
CA THR A 137 -13.44 35.81 16.24
C THR A 137 -13.08 36.72 17.42
N PRO A 138 -11.83 36.71 17.91
CA PRO A 138 -11.40 37.65 18.95
C PRO A 138 -11.66 39.12 18.57
N PHE A 139 -11.50 39.47 17.29
CA PHE A 139 -11.77 40.81 16.77
C PHE A 139 -13.25 41.19 16.81
N GLU A 140 -14.15 40.27 16.46
CA GLU A 140 -15.60 40.51 16.53
C GLU A 140 -16.06 40.73 17.98
N ILE A 141 -15.48 39.97 18.93
CA ILE A 141 -15.78 40.11 20.36
C ILE A 141 -15.21 41.42 20.91
N SER A 142 -13.96 41.77 20.58
CA SER A 142 -13.34 43.01 21.06
C SER A 142 -14.09 44.25 20.59
N LYS A 143 -14.57 44.25 19.34
CA LYS A 143 -15.40 45.32 18.79
C LYS A 143 -16.72 45.47 19.56
N GLU A 144 -17.42 44.37 19.84
CA GLU A 144 -18.69 44.43 20.59
C GLU A 144 -18.48 44.96 22.01
N ILE A 145 -17.45 44.49 22.71
CA ILE A 145 -17.15 44.95 24.07
C ILE A 145 -16.84 46.46 24.04
N THR A 146 -16.02 46.89 23.09
CA THR A 146 -15.67 48.31 22.91
C THR A 146 -16.92 49.15 22.70
N ASP A 147 -17.82 48.72 21.81
CA ASP A 147 -19.06 49.45 21.51
C ASP A 147 -20.00 49.55 22.72
N LYS A 148 -20.08 48.49 23.55
CA LYS A 148 -20.89 48.49 24.77
C LYS A 148 -20.28 49.31 25.91
N LEU A 149 -18.95 49.44 25.95
CA LEU A 149 -18.25 50.22 26.99
C LEU A 149 -18.17 51.72 26.68
N LYS A 150 -18.32 52.15 25.42
CA LYS A 150 -18.26 53.57 25.02
C LYS A 150 -19.16 54.52 25.82
N ALA A 151 -20.31 54.04 26.31
CA ALA A 151 -21.23 54.84 27.11
C ALA A 151 -20.81 55.01 28.57
N ARG A 152 -19.78 54.28 29.04
CA ARG A 152 -19.42 54.17 30.46
C ARG A 152 -17.92 54.36 30.72
N ALA A 153 -17.07 54.11 29.74
CA ALA A 153 -15.61 54.24 29.80
C ALA A 153 -15.12 55.31 28.83
N LEU A 154 -14.03 55.99 29.18
CA LEU A 154 -13.41 57.02 28.34
C LEU A 154 -12.49 56.37 27.31
N GLU A 155 -12.89 56.44 26.04
CA GLU A 155 -12.14 55.89 24.89
C GLU A 155 -11.62 54.46 25.13
N PRO A 156 -12.51 53.49 25.44
CA PRO A 156 -12.07 52.14 25.78
C PRO A 156 -11.43 51.47 24.57
N GLN A 157 -10.29 50.81 24.78
CA GLN A 157 -9.70 49.89 23.81
C GLN A 157 -9.69 48.48 24.40
N VAL A 158 -10.22 47.52 23.66
CA VAL A 158 -10.37 46.15 24.15
C VAL A 158 -9.54 45.19 23.31
N VAL A 159 -8.75 44.36 23.99
CA VAL A 159 -8.01 43.26 23.39
C VAL A 159 -8.57 41.96 23.95
N VAL A 160 -8.95 41.06 23.05
CA VAL A 160 -9.47 39.74 23.39
C VAL A 160 -8.50 38.70 22.87
N ASN A 161 -8.07 37.78 23.74
CA ASN A 161 -7.17 36.69 23.42
C ASN A 161 -7.76 35.35 23.87
N LEU A 162 -7.38 34.28 23.17
CA LEU A 162 -7.66 32.91 23.59
C LEU A 162 -6.63 32.51 24.65
N ALA A 163 -7.08 32.23 25.87
CA ALA A 163 -6.23 31.75 26.94
C ALA A 163 -6.03 30.23 26.85
N THR A 164 -7.13 29.49 26.67
CA THR A 164 -7.11 28.02 26.54
C THR A 164 -8.12 27.59 25.49
N GLN A 165 -7.66 26.78 24.54
CA GLN A 165 -8.48 26.21 23.47
C GLN A 165 -8.97 24.81 23.88
N ASN A 166 -10.27 24.64 24.07
CA ASN A 166 -10.89 23.39 24.51
C ASN A 166 -11.79 22.76 23.44
N THR A 167 -12.28 23.54 22.49
CA THR A 167 -13.25 23.06 21.48
C THR A 167 -12.62 22.73 20.13
N SER A 168 -11.71 23.58 19.65
CA SER A 168 -11.08 23.41 18.35
C SER A 168 -9.83 22.54 18.47
N LEU A 169 -10.01 21.26 18.79
CA LEU A 169 -8.90 20.33 18.99
C LEU A 169 -8.72 19.42 17.77
N ILE A 170 -7.48 18.99 17.53
CA ILE A 170 -7.14 17.86 16.67
C ILE A 170 -6.73 16.70 17.54
N THR A 171 -6.97 15.47 17.10
CA THR A 171 -6.56 14.28 17.84
C THR A 171 -5.51 13.53 17.05
N VAL A 172 -4.35 13.25 17.65
CA VAL A 172 -3.30 12.42 17.05
C VAL A 172 -3.09 11.18 17.92
N LEU A 173 -3.26 10.00 17.33
CA LEU A 173 -3.28 8.72 18.04
C LEU A 173 -2.45 7.65 17.32
N GLY A 174 -2.16 6.56 18.03
CA GLY A 174 -1.51 5.38 17.48
C GLY A 174 0.01 5.43 17.61
N ASP A 175 0.73 5.03 16.57
CA ASP A 175 2.18 4.88 16.53
C ASP A 175 2.93 6.23 16.46
N VAL A 176 2.72 7.05 17.49
CA VAL A 176 3.39 8.34 17.72
C VAL A 176 4.01 8.36 19.11
N ARG A 177 5.01 9.22 19.32
CA ARG A 177 5.70 9.33 20.63
C ARG A 177 4.80 9.93 21.72
N THR A 178 3.93 10.86 21.35
CA THR A 178 3.04 11.57 22.28
C THR A 178 1.64 11.64 21.69
N ALA A 179 0.87 10.58 21.89
CA ALA A 179 -0.53 10.55 21.51
C ALA A 179 -1.36 11.47 22.40
N GLY A 180 -2.33 12.18 21.82
CA GLY A 180 -3.14 13.12 22.57
C GLY A 180 -4.03 14.02 21.73
N ARG A 181 -4.71 14.94 22.40
CA ARG A 181 -5.45 16.02 21.77
C ARG A 181 -4.61 17.30 21.82
N PHE A 182 -4.56 18.00 20.71
CA PHE A 182 -3.77 19.21 20.55
C PHE A 182 -4.69 20.35 20.08
N PRO A 183 -4.51 21.59 20.58
CA PRO A 183 -5.17 22.75 20.00
C PRO A 183 -4.87 22.87 18.51
N ALA A 184 -5.91 23.04 17.68
CA ALA A 184 -5.75 23.31 16.26
C ALA A 184 -5.09 24.69 16.06
N SER A 185 -4.08 24.75 15.19
CA SER A 185 -3.39 26.02 14.90
C SER A 185 -4.31 27.06 14.23
N PRO A 186 -4.40 28.30 14.75
CA PRO A 186 -5.17 29.38 14.12
C PRO A 186 -4.64 29.80 12.74
N SER A 187 -3.33 29.64 12.48
CA SER A 187 -2.71 29.92 11.17
C SER A 187 -2.90 28.80 10.17
N GLY A 188 -3.57 27.70 10.58
CA GLY A 188 -3.58 26.44 9.86
C GLY A 188 -2.30 25.65 10.10
N GLU A 189 -2.46 24.33 10.16
CA GLU A 189 -1.36 23.38 10.23
C GLU A 189 -1.68 22.21 9.30
N ARG A 190 -0.65 21.55 8.79
CA ARG A 190 -0.82 20.38 7.92
C ARG A 190 -0.70 19.07 8.72
N VAL A 191 -1.02 17.96 8.06
CA VAL A 191 -0.96 16.63 8.69
C VAL A 191 0.43 16.35 9.24
N LEU A 192 1.48 16.73 8.52
CA LEU A 192 2.85 16.57 8.98
C LEU A 192 3.19 17.40 10.22
N ASP A 193 2.72 18.65 10.28
CA ASP A 193 2.92 19.52 11.45
C ASP A 193 2.25 18.92 12.70
N ALA A 194 1.02 18.41 12.54
CA ALA A 194 0.29 17.75 13.61
C ALA A 194 1.02 16.48 14.11
N ILE A 195 1.55 15.67 13.20
CA ILE A 195 2.36 14.48 13.55
C ILE A 195 3.65 14.89 14.26
N ALA A 196 4.30 15.97 13.81
CA ALA A 196 5.51 16.48 14.44
C ALA A 196 5.24 16.97 15.88
N ARG A 197 4.10 17.64 16.13
CA ARG A 197 3.67 18.02 17.49
C ARG A 197 3.41 16.82 18.39
N ALA A 198 2.94 15.71 17.82
CA ALA A 198 2.80 14.42 18.52
C ALA A 198 4.15 13.67 18.68
N GLY A 199 5.28 14.30 18.37
CA GLY A 199 6.62 13.74 18.52
C GLY A 199 7.05 12.81 17.38
N GLY A 200 6.32 12.77 16.26
CA GLY A 200 6.64 11.95 15.10
C GLY A 200 6.31 10.46 15.26
N PRO A 201 6.49 9.65 14.19
CA PRO A 201 6.26 8.20 14.24
C PRO A 201 7.13 7.50 15.29
N SER A 202 6.56 6.51 15.97
CA SER A 202 7.27 5.70 16.97
C SER A 202 8.15 4.60 16.35
N ALA A 203 7.81 4.14 15.13
CA ALA A 203 8.49 3.08 14.40
C ALA A 203 9.14 3.61 13.11
N GLN A 204 9.79 2.71 12.36
CA GLN A 204 10.34 3.05 11.04
C GLN A 204 9.22 3.49 10.09
N GLY A 205 9.43 4.63 9.42
CA GLY A 205 8.38 5.30 8.65
C GLY A 205 7.91 4.54 7.41
N TYR A 206 8.65 3.54 6.93
CA TYR A 206 8.30 2.83 5.70
C TYR A 206 7.17 1.80 5.87
N ASP A 207 6.95 1.27 7.07
CA ASP A 207 5.81 0.39 7.40
C ASP A 207 4.65 1.16 8.06
N THR A 208 4.81 2.48 8.23
CA THR A 208 3.82 3.32 8.93
C THR A 208 2.79 3.85 7.95
N TRP A 209 1.52 3.73 8.32
CA TRP A 209 0.39 4.32 7.61
C TRP A 209 -0.21 5.45 8.43
N VAL A 210 -0.70 6.46 7.72
CA VAL A 210 -1.42 7.59 8.31
C VAL A 210 -2.84 7.58 7.80
N SER A 211 -3.78 7.51 8.74
CA SER A 211 -5.21 7.58 8.49
C SER A 211 -5.75 8.89 9.01
N LEU A 212 -6.32 9.71 8.13
CA LEU A 212 -7.08 10.89 8.50
C LEU A 212 -8.58 10.58 8.50
N LYS A 213 -9.25 10.87 9.61
CA LYS A 213 -10.70 10.83 9.72
C LYS A 213 -11.23 12.25 9.91
N ARG A 214 -12.11 12.67 9.00
CA ARG A 214 -12.74 13.99 8.98
C ARG A 214 -14.22 13.84 8.64
N MET A 215 -15.11 14.39 9.47
CA MET A 215 -16.56 14.40 9.22
C MET A 215 -17.11 13.01 8.82
N GLY A 216 -16.69 11.96 9.52
CA GLY A 216 -17.10 10.57 9.26
C GLY A 216 -16.38 9.86 8.10
N HIS A 217 -15.67 10.59 7.23
CA HIS A 217 -14.90 10.03 6.12
C HIS A 217 -13.49 9.69 6.58
N ARG A 218 -12.94 8.57 6.09
CA ARG A 218 -11.58 8.10 6.41
C ARG A 218 -10.80 7.85 5.13
N ALA A 219 -9.57 8.34 5.08
CA ALA A 219 -8.62 7.97 4.05
C ALA A 219 -7.26 7.66 4.68
N SER A 220 -6.55 6.70 4.09
CA SER A 220 -5.25 6.23 4.58
C SER A 220 -4.22 6.30 3.47
N VAL A 221 -3.02 6.76 3.81
CA VAL A 221 -1.86 6.77 2.92
C VAL A 221 -0.61 6.29 3.67
N PRO A 222 0.40 5.72 2.99
CA PRO A 222 1.69 5.45 3.60
C PRO A 222 2.32 6.74 4.12
N PHE A 223 3.04 6.69 5.24
CA PHE A 223 3.75 7.86 5.78
C PHE A 223 4.79 8.40 4.79
N GLY A 224 5.43 7.53 4.02
CA GLY A 224 6.30 7.95 2.90
C GLY A 224 5.58 8.84 1.88
N ALA A 225 4.31 8.56 1.57
CA ALA A 225 3.54 9.38 0.63
C ALA A 225 3.26 10.79 1.17
N LEU A 226 3.16 10.97 2.50
CA LEU A 226 3.09 12.31 3.10
C LEU A 226 4.42 13.06 3.02
N MET A 227 5.55 12.36 3.19
CA MET A 227 6.89 12.94 3.13
C MET A 227 7.31 13.35 1.71
N TYR A 228 7.03 12.50 0.72
CA TYR A 228 7.57 12.65 -0.63
C TYR A 228 6.57 13.22 -1.64
N GLU A 229 5.27 13.22 -1.34
CA GLU A 229 4.24 13.75 -2.24
C GLU A 229 3.48 14.89 -1.53
N PRO A 230 3.80 16.17 -1.83
CA PRO A 230 3.17 17.33 -1.19
C PRO A 230 1.64 17.37 -1.30
N ALA A 231 1.08 16.69 -2.30
CA ALA A 231 -0.35 16.54 -2.49
C ALA A 231 -1.04 15.75 -1.36
N ASN A 232 -0.31 14.97 -0.56
CA ASN A 232 -0.89 14.25 0.58
C ASN A 232 -0.87 15.07 1.86
N ASP A 233 0.04 16.04 2.01
CA ASP A 233 0.15 16.84 3.22
C ASP A 233 -0.90 17.96 3.23
N ILE A 234 -2.16 17.63 3.49
CA ILE A 234 -3.27 18.58 3.50
C ILE A 234 -3.42 19.29 4.85
N TYR A 235 -4.15 20.41 4.89
CA TYR A 235 -4.46 21.10 6.15
C TYR A 235 -5.33 20.23 7.06
N VAL A 236 -5.05 20.27 8.36
CA VAL A 236 -5.86 19.67 9.41
C VAL A 236 -6.91 20.67 9.87
N LEU A 237 -8.12 20.18 10.12
CA LEU A 237 -9.25 20.96 10.59
C LEU A 237 -9.62 20.57 12.04
N PRO A 238 -10.29 21.46 12.78
CA PRO A 238 -10.83 21.12 14.08
C PRO A 238 -11.70 19.86 14.03
N ASN A 239 -11.55 18.98 15.02
CA ASN A 239 -12.17 17.66 15.15
C ASN A 239 -11.64 16.57 14.22
N ASP A 240 -10.59 16.83 13.45
CA ASP A 240 -9.89 15.77 12.74
C ASP A 240 -9.23 14.78 13.70
N VAL A 241 -9.24 13.51 13.29
CA VAL A 241 -8.52 12.44 13.98
C VAL A 241 -7.47 11.88 13.03
N ILE A 242 -6.21 12.05 13.40
CA ILE A 242 -5.04 11.50 12.72
C ILE A 242 -4.62 10.25 13.49
N TYR A 243 -4.62 9.12 12.81
CA TYR A 243 -4.25 7.83 13.40
C TYR A 243 -3.09 7.22 12.64
N LEU A 244 -1.99 6.95 13.35
CA LEU A 244 -0.80 6.30 12.81
C LEU A 244 -0.80 4.84 13.23
N PHE A 245 -0.53 3.93 12.30
CA PHE A 245 -0.45 2.50 12.61
C PHE A 245 0.57 1.80 11.72
N ASN A 246 1.24 0.81 12.29
CA ASN A 246 2.18 -0.04 11.60
C ASN A 246 1.44 -1.14 10.83
N MET A 247 1.62 -1.15 9.51
CA MET A 247 1.10 -2.20 8.63
C MET A 247 2.14 -2.47 7.54
N PRO A 248 3.05 -3.44 7.76
CA PRO A 248 4.08 -3.78 6.79
C PRO A 248 3.46 -4.25 5.48
N GLN A 249 3.92 -3.68 4.37
CA GLN A 249 3.46 -4.07 3.05
C GLN A 249 4.19 -5.35 2.61
N THR A 250 3.43 -6.28 2.03
CA THR A 250 3.96 -7.57 1.60
C THR A 250 3.50 -7.93 0.20
N PHE A 251 4.31 -8.66 -0.56
CA PHE A 251 3.90 -9.35 -1.77
C PHE A 251 4.21 -10.84 -1.66
N VAL A 252 3.59 -11.65 -2.51
CA VAL A 252 3.88 -13.09 -2.59
C VAL A 252 4.58 -13.37 -3.92
N GLY A 253 5.68 -14.12 -3.88
CA GLY A 253 6.40 -14.57 -5.07
C GLY A 253 6.26 -16.07 -5.25
N PHE A 254 5.85 -16.51 -6.44
CA PHE A 254 5.68 -17.92 -6.81
C PHE A 254 6.32 -18.23 -8.16
N GLY A 255 6.46 -19.53 -8.46
CA GLY A 255 6.90 -20.03 -9.75
C GLY A 255 8.42 -20.10 -9.90
N ALA A 256 8.89 -20.03 -11.14
CA ALA A 256 10.28 -20.24 -11.53
C ALA A 256 11.20 -19.02 -11.24
N GLY A 257 11.03 -18.40 -10.07
CA GLY A 257 11.94 -17.39 -9.55
C GLY A 257 13.08 -17.99 -8.74
N GLY A 258 13.79 -17.16 -7.98
CA GLY A 258 14.78 -17.60 -7.00
C GLY A 258 14.13 -18.39 -5.85
N THR A 259 13.46 -17.69 -4.94
CA THR A 259 12.76 -18.25 -3.79
C THR A 259 11.25 -18.04 -3.91
N GLN A 260 10.45 -18.87 -3.24
CA GLN A 260 8.99 -18.72 -3.22
C GLN A 260 8.54 -18.44 -1.79
N GLY A 261 7.59 -17.51 -1.61
CA GLY A 261 7.10 -17.15 -0.27
C GLY A 261 6.52 -15.74 -0.17
N LEU A 262 6.28 -15.34 1.07
CA LEU A 262 5.80 -14.00 1.43
C LEU A 262 6.99 -13.08 1.73
N PHE A 263 7.09 -11.97 1.00
CA PHE A 263 8.17 -10.99 1.14
C PHE A 263 7.62 -9.66 1.65
N LYS A 264 8.35 -9.02 2.57
CA LYS A 264 8.08 -7.63 3.00
C LYS A 264 8.67 -6.64 1.99
N PHE A 265 8.08 -5.46 1.90
CA PHE A 265 8.63 -4.42 1.03
C PHE A 265 9.96 -3.89 1.60
N ASP A 266 10.05 -3.70 2.92
CA ASP A 266 11.16 -3.02 3.62
C ASP A 266 11.41 -1.58 3.11
N ALA A 267 10.43 -1.02 2.41
CA ALA A 267 10.40 0.31 1.84
C ALA A 267 8.94 0.75 1.65
N TRP A 268 8.70 2.06 1.64
CA TRP A 268 7.34 2.61 1.49
C TRP A 268 6.76 2.40 0.07
N ARG A 269 7.65 2.20 -0.92
CA ARG A 269 7.34 1.82 -2.29
C ARG A 269 8.35 0.77 -2.74
N LEU A 270 7.88 -0.13 -3.57
CA LEU A 270 8.67 -1.17 -4.20
C LEU A 270 8.24 -1.26 -5.66
N SER A 271 9.17 -1.29 -6.61
CA SER A 271 8.88 -1.54 -8.01
C SER A 271 8.76 -3.04 -8.30
N LEU A 272 8.13 -3.41 -9.41
CA LEU A 272 8.07 -4.81 -9.84
C LEU A 272 9.48 -5.39 -10.07
N ALA A 273 10.40 -4.60 -10.62
CA ALA A 273 11.79 -5.01 -10.80
C ALA A 273 12.49 -5.31 -9.46
N GLU A 274 12.34 -4.43 -8.47
CA GLU A 274 12.90 -4.64 -7.13
C GLU A 274 12.25 -5.84 -6.43
N ALA A 275 10.94 -6.06 -6.60
CA ALA A 275 10.24 -7.22 -6.05
C ALA A 275 10.75 -8.55 -6.64
N ILE A 276 10.95 -8.60 -7.97
CA ILE A 276 11.57 -9.75 -8.64
C ILE A 276 13.00 -9.96 -8.13
N GLY A 277 13.79 -8.88 -8.00
CA GLY A 277 15.13 -8.94 -7.43
C GLY A 277 15.13 -9.47 -5.99
N LYS A 278 14.17 -9.00 -5.17
CA LYS A 278 14.00 -9.42 -3.77
C LYS A 278 13.60 -10.89 -3.63
N GLN A 279 12.86 -11.42 -4.61
CA GLN A 279 12.57 -12.85 -4.71
C GLN A 279 13.81 -13.70 -5.06
N GLY A 280 14.92 -13.08 -5.48
CA GLY A 280 16.14 -13.75 -5.93
C GLY A 280 16.26 -13.82 -7.45
N GLY A 281 15.48 -13.02 -8.19
CA GLY A 281 15.51 -12.96 -9.64
C GLY A 281 14.79 -14.12 -10.32
N LEU A 282 15.03 -14.25 -11.63
CA LEU A 282 14.53 -15.35 -12.45
C LEU A 282 15.57 -16.48 -12.44
N ASN A 283 15.11 -17.72 -12.33
CA ASN A 283 15.99 -18.87 -12.41
C ASN A 283 16.29 -19.18 -13.88
N ASP A 284 17.52 -18.98 -14.35
CA ASP A 284 17.91 -19.19 -15.75
C ASP A 284 17.64 -20.62 -16.26
N SER A 285 17.67 -21.62 -15.36
CA SER A 285 17.42 -23.02 -15.69
C SER A 285 15.93 -23.42 -15.72
N GLN A 286 15.03 -22.57 -15.22
CA GLN A 286 13.60 -22.91 -15.05
C GLN A 286 12.65 -21.87 -15.63
N ALA A 287 12.98 -20.58 -15.51
CA ALA A 287 12.11 -19.45 -15.80
C ALA A 287 11.92 -19.24 -17.30
N ASP A 288 10.73 -18.78 -17.68
CA ASP A 288 10.53 -18.06 -18.93
C ASP A 288 10.56 -16.55 -18.67
N PRO A 289 11.63 -15.83 -19.06
CA PRO A 289 11.70 -14.38 -18.91
C PRO A 289 10.63 -13.62 -19.69
N ALA A 290 10.03 -14.25 -20.71
CA ALA A 290 8.95 -13.62 -21.47
C ALA A 290 7.59 -13.71 -20.76
N SER A 291 7.47 -14.51 -19.71
CA SER A 291 6.20 -14.86 -19.06
C SER A 291 6.24 -14.61 -17.55
N VAL A 292 6.38 -13.34 -17.18
CA VAL A 292 6.26 -12.87 -15.79
C VAL A 292 4.90 -12.20 -15.61
N TYR A 293 4.17 -12.63 -14.59
CA TYR A 293 2.80 -12.21 -14.33
C TYR A 293 2.66 -11.59 -12.95
N LEU A 294 1.83 -10.56 -12.85
CA LEU A 294 1.42 -9.93 -11.60
C LEU A 294 -0.10 -9.99 -11.47
N TYR A 295 -0.58 -10.59 -10.39
CA TYR A 295 -2.01 -10.70 -10.10
C TYR A 295 -2.40 -9.59 -9.14
N ARG A 296 -3.40 -8.79 -9.54
CA ARG A 296 -3.91 -7.67 -8.75
C ARG A 296 -5.38 -7.42 -9.07
N GLY A 297 -6.16 -7.10 -8.03
CA GLY A 297 -7.51 -6.56 -8.19
C GLY A 297 -7.49 -5.04 -8.40
N GLU A 298 -8.15 -4.54 -9.44
CA GLU A 298 -8.30 -3.10 -9.70
C GLU A 298 -9.78 -2.70 -9.67
N THR A 299 -10.08 -1.44 -9.38
CA THR A 299 -11.47 -0.97 -9.44
C THR A 299 -11.98 -0.97 -10.88
N ARG A 300 -13.28 -1.13 -11.06
CA ARG A 300 -13.94 -1.13 -12.38
C ARG A 300 -13.64 0.13 -13.19
N ALA A 301 -13.51 1.28 -12.52
CA ALA A 301 -13.16 2.55 -13.17
C ALA A 301 -11.76 2.47 -13.81
N ILE A 302 -10.76 2.05 -13.04
CA ILE A 302 -9.38 1.89 -13.51
C ILE A 302 -9.30 0.83 -14.59
N ALA A 303 -9.95 -0.32 -14.39
CA ALA A 303 -9.96 -1.42 -15.35
C ALA A 303 -10.47 -0.99 -16.74
N LYS A 304 -11.54 -0.20 -16.78
CA LYS A 304 -12.08 0.35 -18.03
C LYS A 304 -11.10 1.32 -18.70
N GLU A 305 -10.40 2.14 -17.92
CA GLU A 305 -9.43 3.12 -18.43
C GLU A 305 -8.20 2.46 -19.04
N ILE A 306 -7.73 1.35 -18.46
CA ILE A 306 -6.63 0.55 -19.01
C ILE A 306 -7.08 -0.42 -20.13
N GLY A 307 -8.30 -0.29 -20.63
CA GLY A 307 -8.81 -1.01 -21.81
C GLY A 307 -9.38 -2.41 -21.55
N VAL A 308 -9.77 -2.74 -20.31
CA VAL A 308 -10.44 -4.01 -19.99
C VAL A 308 -11.92 -3.93 -20.31
N ASP A 309 -12.44 -4.94 -21.00
CA ASP A 309 -13.89 -5.17 -21.05
C ASP A 309 -14.37 -5.64 -19.68
N VAL A 310 -15.05 -4.76 -18.94
CA VAL A 310 -15.55 -5.03 -17.59
C VAL A 310 -16.92 -5.71 -17.58
N THR A 311 -17.56 -5.92 -18.75
CA THR A 311 -18.89 -6.51 -18.90
C THR A 311 -19.03 -7.92 -18.28
N PRO A 312 -18.06 -8.85 -18.44
CA PRO A 312 -18.20 -10.21 -17.91
C PRO A 312 -17.96 -10.31 -16.39
N PHE A 313 -17.49 -9.25 -15.75
CA PHE A 313 -17.13 -9.27 -14.34
C PHE A 313 -18.29 -8.80 -13.47
N GLN A 314 -18.55 -9.50 -12.37
CA GLN A 314 -19.49 -9.09 -11.34
C GLN A 314 -18.72 -8.41 -10.19
N GLY A 315 -19.19 -7.25 -9.72
CA GLY A 315 -18.56 -6.51 -8.62
C GLY A 315 -17.73 -5.29 -9.04
N GLU A 316 -17.22 -4.56 -8.04
CA GLU A 316 -16.44 -3.33 -8.22
C GLU A 316 -14.94 -3.63 -8.46
N ILE A 317 -14.43 -4.74 -7.93
CA ILE A 317 -13.02 -5.14 -8.06
C ILE A 317 -12.91 -6.18 -9.17
N ILE A 318 -12.11 -5.86 -10.19
CA ILE A 318 -11.84 -6.69 -11.35
C ILE A 318 -10.50 -7.42 -11.14
N PRO A 319 -10.45 -8.76 -11.18
CA PRO A 319 -9.19 -9.51 -11.16
C PRO A 319 -8.42 -9.27 -12.46
N ILE A 320 -7.20 -8.74 -12.36
CA ILE A 320 -6.35 -8.44 -13.50
C ILE A 320 -5.00 -9.13 -13.32
N ILE A 321 -4.54 -9.75 -14.40
CA ILE A 321 -3.19 -10.31 -14.53
C ILE A 321 -2.42 -9.39 -15.47
N PHE A 322 -1.41 -8.72 -14.95
CA PHE A 322 -0.47 -7.94 -15.75
C PHE A 322 0.67 -8.84 -16.23
N HIS A 323 0.97 -8.78 -17.52
CA HIS A 323 2.02 -9.56 -18.17
C HIS A 323 3.18 -8.66 -18.55
N VAL A 324 4.39 -9.00 -18.11
CA VAL A 324 5.63 -8.31 -18.50
C VAL A 324 6.59 -9.31 -19.15
N ASN A 325 7.20 -8.87 -20.25
CA ASN A 325 8.22 -9.64 -20.97
C ASN A 325 9.59 -9.02 -20.68
N LEU A 326 10.41 -9.71 -19.88
CA LEU A 326 11.77 -9.29 -19.51
C LEU A 326 12.84 -9.79 -20.49
N ARG A 327 12.47 -10.59 -21.50
CA ARG A 327 13.35 -10.91 -22.62
C ARG A 327 13.58 -9.68 -23.50
N ASP A 328 12.58 -8.81 -23.57
CA ASP A 328 12.70 -7.48 -24.16
C ASP A 328 13.30 -6.50 -23.12
N PRO A 329 14.42 -5.81 -23.42
CA PRO A 329 15.00 -4.80 -22.54
C PRO A 329 14.01 -3.72 -22.09
N SER A 330 13.01 -3.39 -22.93
CA SER A 330 11.97 -2.42 -22.58
C SER A 330 11.14 -2.86 -21.36
N GLY A 331 10.97 -4.18 -21.18
CA GLY A 331 10.25 -4.75 -20.05
C GLY A 331 10.87 -4.43 -18.69
N TYR A 332 12.20 -4.27 -18.62
CA TYR A 332 12.86 -3.86 -17.38
C TYR A 332 12.52 -2.43 -16.97
N PHE A 333 12.44 -1.49 -17.92
CA PHE A 333 12.02 -0.11 -17.63
C PHE A 333 10.56 -0.06 -17.18
N LEU A 334 9.69 -0.89 -17.78
CA LEU A 334 8.30 -1.01 -17.34
C LEU A 334 8.23 -1.61 -15.92
N ALA A 335 9.02 -2.64 -15.63
CA ALA A 335 9.06 -3.24 -14.30
C ALA A 335 9.63 -2.27 -13.23
N GLN A 336 10.58 -1.40 -13.58
CA GLN A 336 11.10 -0.37 -12.66
C GLN A 336 10.09 0.75 -12.38
N SER A 337 9.29 1.13 -13.37
CA SER A 337 8.28 2.19 -13.22
C SER A 337 6.97 1.70 -12.60
N PHE A 338 6.68 0.41 -12.72
CA PHE A 338 5.49 -0.20 -12.13
C PHE A 338 5.61 -0.34 -10.61
N ALA A 339 4.77 0.39 -9.88
CA ALA A 339 4.71 0.32 -8.42
C ALA A 339 3.92 -0.91 -7.95
N MET A 340 4.53 -1.71 -7.09
CA MET A 340 3.89 -2.80 -6.35
C MET A 340 2.93 -2.24 -5.29
N ARG A 341 1.87 -3.00 -5.02
CA ARG A 341 0.87 -2.72 -4.00
C ARG A 341 0.86 -3.84 -2.97
N ASN A 342 0.32 -3.52 -1.79
CA ASN A 342 0.19 -4.52 -0.74
C ASN A 342 -0.67 -5.70 -1.22
N LYS A 343 -0.19 -6.92 -0.94
CA LYS A 343 -0.81 -8.21 -1.30
C LYS A 343 -0.81 -8.56 -2.78
N ASP A 344 -0.01 -7.87 -3.58
CA ASP A 344 0.29 -8.32 -4.93
C ASP A 344 0.91 -9.72 -4.95
N VAL A 345 0.62 -10.47 -6.02
CA VAL A 345 1.22 -11.79 -6.26
C VAL A 345 1.99 -11.78 -7.57
N ILE A 346 3.27 -12.10 -7.51
CA ILE A 346 4.14 -12.30 -8.67
C ILE A 346 4.22 -13.79 -8.96
N TYR A 347 4.04 -14.14 -10.22
CA TYR A 347 4.20 -15.51 -10.72
C TYR A 347 5.08 -15.52 -11.96
N THR A 348 6.16 -16.29 -11.92
CA THR A 348 7.04 -16.52 -13.07
C THR A 348 6.77 -17.91 -13.64
N SER A 349 6.39 -17.98 -14.92
CA SER A 349 6.15 -19.26 -15.57
C SER A 349 7.44 -20.03 -15.83
N ASN A 350 7.31 -21.36 -15.95
CA ASN A 350 8.41 -22.20 -16.40
C ASN A 350 8.63 -22.03 -17.91
N SER A 351 9.89 -22.17 -18.35
CA SER A 351 10.23 -22.27 -19.76
C SER A 351 9.75 -23.60 -20.35
N VAL A 352 9.24 -23.54 -21.59
CA VAL A 352 8.79 -24.72 -22.36
C VAL A 352 9.92 -25.74 -22.55
N SER A 353 11.17 -25.29 -22.66
CA SER A 353 12.35 -26.17 -22.77
C SER A 353 12.59 -26.99 -21.49
N VAL A 354 12.20 -26.46 -20.34
CA VAL A 354 12.37 -27.10 -19.04
C VAL A 354 11.33 -28.19 -18.85
N GLU A 355 10.11 -27.95 -19.31
CA GLU A 355 9.08 -29.00 -19.34
C GLU A 355 9.41 -30.12 -20.33
N THR A 356 9.93 -29.76 -21.50
CA THR A 356 10.43 -30.74 -22.47
C THR A 356 11.58 -31.55 -21.88
N THR A 357 12.50 -30.91 -21.14
CA THR A 357 13.60 -31.61 -20.45
C THR A 357 13.08 -32.51 -19.33
N LYS A 358 12.12 -32.06 -18.51
CA LYS A 358 11.46 -32.89 -17.49
C LYS A 358 10.79 -34.12 -18.14
N PHE A 359 10.14 -33.94 -19.28
CA PHE A 359 9.57 -35.03 -20.05
C PHE A 359 10.65 -35.99 -20.58
N LEU A 360 11.74 -35.50 -21.13
CA LEU A 360 12.85 -36.34 -21.62
C LEU A 360 13.55 -37.10 -20.48
N VAL A 361 13.68 -36.48 -19.30
CA VAL A 361 14.18 -37.15 -18.09
C VAL A 361 13.21 -38.27 -17.67
N PHE A 362 11.92 -37.98 -17.61
CA PHE A 362 10.89 -39.00 -17.30
C PHE A 362 10.89 -40.15 -18.32
N LEU A 363 10.95 -39.84 -19.61
CA LEU A 363 11.06 -40.83 -20.68
C LEU A 363 12.33 -41.67 -20.54
N ARG A 364 13.46 -41.03 -20.22
CA ARG A 364 14.71 -41.74 -19.92
C ARG A 364 14.59 -42.63 -18.69
N THR A 365 13.88 -42.21 -17.64
CA THR A 365 13.61 -43.04 -16.46
C THR A 365 12.79 -44.28 -16.83
N ILE A 366 11.73 -44.13 -17.64
CA ILE A 366 10.97 -45.28 -18.16
C ILE A 366 11.87 -46.22 -18.97
N LEU A 367 12.63 -45.67 -19.91
CA LEU A 367 13.54 -46.45 -20.75
C LEU A 367 14.62 -47.14 -19.92
N ALA A 368 15.14 -46.50 -18.87
CA ALA A 368 16.08 -47.10 -17.93
C ALA A 368 15.42 -48.24 -17.15
N THR A 369 14.23 -48.03 -16.57
CA THR A 369 13.48 -49.10 -15.87
C THR A 369 13.19 -50.32 -16.75
N VAL A 370 13.01 -50.13 -18.06
CA VAL A 370 12.82 -51.24 -19.01
C VAL A 370 14.15 -51.90 -19.39
N ASN A 371 15.21 -51.12 -19.58
CA ASN A 371 16.52 -51.65 -19.96
C ASN A 371 17.25 -52.34 -18.81
N ASP A 372 17.06 -51.90 -17.56
CA ASP A 372 17.76 -52.43 -16.40
C ASP A 372 17.53 -53.95 -16.23
N PRO A 373 16.29 -54.49 -16.24
CA PRO A 373 16.05 -55.95 -16.20
C PRO A 373 16.66 -56.70 -17.38
N ILE A 374 16.67 -56.10 -18.58
CA ILE A 374 17.26 -56.71 -19.78
C ILE A 374 18.78 -56.83 -19.62
N ILE A 375 19.43 -55.79 -19.09
CA ILE A 375 20.87 -55.80 -18.83
C ILE A 375 21.21 -56.76 -17.70
N TYR A 376 20.41 -56.82 -16.62
CA TYR A 376 20.59 -57.81 -15.56
C TYR A 376 20.44 -59.24 -16.06
N ALA A 377 19.43 -59.52 -16.89
CA ALA A 377 19.26 -60.84 -17.51
C ALA A 377 20.44 -61.18 -18.43
N THR A 378 20.88 -60.25 -19.26
CA THR A 378 22.02 -60.44 -20.18
C THR A 378 23.31 -60.70 -19.41
N ASN A 379 23.58 -59.93 -18.36
CA ASN A 379 24.74 -60.13 -17.48
C ASN A 379 24.65 -61.46 -16.71
N PHE A 380 23.46 -61.89 -16.29
CA PHE A 380 23.26 -63.20 -15.66
C PHE A 380 23.57 -64.36 -16.62
N TYR A 381 23.10 -64.29 -17.88
CA TYR A 381 23.41 -65.30 -18.89
C TYR A 381 24.89 -65.28 -19.31
N ALA A 382 25.50 -64.11 -19.41
CA ALA A 382 26.93 -63.96 -19.68
C ALA A 382 27.77 -64.55 -18.52
N LEU A 383 27.39 -64.28 -17.27
CA LEU A 383 28.04 -64.86 -16.08
C LEU A 383 27.87 -66.38 -16.05
N LYS A 384 26.67 -66.89 -16.37
CA LYS A 384 26.41 -68.33 -16.46
C LYS A 384 27.27 -68.99 -17.54
N ALA A 385 27.39 -68.38 -18.72
CA ALA A 385 28.21 -68.86 -19.83
C ALA A 385 29.71 -68.83 -19.50
N ALA A 386 30.16 -67.82 -18.74
CA ALA A 386 31.52 -67.73 -18.21
C ALA A 386 31.80 -68.86 -17.21
N ALA A 387 30.87 -69.11 -16.28
CA ALA A 387 30.98 -70.16 -15.28
C ALA A 387 30.94 -71.57 -15.89
N SER A 388 30.25 -71.75 -17.03
CA SER A 388 30.21 -73.02 -17.78
C SER A 388 31.31 -73.15 -18.84
N GLY A 389 32.27 -72.22 -18.90
CA GLY A 389 33.46 -72.31 -19.76
C GLY A 389 33.19 -72.24 -21.27
N THR A 390 32.06 -71.66 -21.71
CA THR A 390 31.55 -71.82 -23.08
C THR A 390 31.49 -70.54 -23.92
N GLY A 391 32.17 -69.45 -23.55
CA GLY A 391 32.26 -68.28 -24.45
C GLY A 391 32.97 -67.05 -23.87
N THR A 392 33.27 -66.10 -24.76
CA THR A 392 33.85 -64.78 -24.45
C THR A 392 32.82 -63.89 -23.75
N THR A 393 33.20 -63.29 -22.61
CA THR A 393 32.32 -62.42 -21.84
C THR A 393 32.46 -60.96 -22.26
N THR A 394 31.33 -60.31 -22.56
CA THR A 394 31.25 -58.84 -22.59
C THR A 394 30.23 -58.44 -21.54
N ILE A 395 30.72 -57.90 -20.41
CA ILE A 395 29.85 -57.35 -19.37
C ILE A 395 29.36 -55.99 -19.88
N ILE A 396 28.05 -55.83 -19.99
CA ILE A 396 27.46 -54.54 -20.35
C ILE A 396 27.28 -53.77 -19.05
N THR A 397 28.10 -52.73 -18.86
CA THR A 397 27.93 -51.76 -17.79
C THR A 397 26.92 -50.71 -18.21
N THR A 398 25.84 -50.53 -17.44
CA THR A 398 25.01 -49.35 -17.57
C THR A 398 25.83 -48.12 -17.19
N PRO A 399 25.77 -47.01 -17.94
CA PRO A 399 26.26 -45.74 -17.45
C PRO A 399 25.57 -45.43 -16.10
N PRO A 400 26.27 -44.89 -15.09
CA PRO A 400 25.61 -44.47 -13.87
C PRO A 400 24.45 -43.52 -14.22
N PRO A 401 23.32 -43.59 -13.49
CA PRO A 401 22.25 -42.62 -13.68
C PRO A 401 22.87 -41.24 -13.57
N ILE A 402 22.52 -40.33 -14.49
CA ILE A 402 22.87 -38.92 -14.31
C ILE A 402 22.09 -38.50 -13.07
N THR A 403 22.78 -38.50 -11.93
CA THR A 403 22.29 -37.82 -10.75
C THR A 403 22.19 -36.37 -11.17
N THR A 404 20.97 -35.85 -11.26
CA THR A 404 20.77 -34.42 -11.19
C THR A 404 21.28 -34.04 -9.81
N THR A 405 22.56 -33.65 -9.72
CA THR A 405 22.99 -32.78 -8.64
C THR A 405 22.15 -31.53 -8.81
N THR A 406 21.05 -31.46 -8.05
CA THR A 406 20.40 -30.20 -7.73
C THR A 406 21.49 -29.26 -7.24
N PRO A 407 21.73 -28.11 -7.91
CA PRO A 407 22.40 -27.02 -7.23
C PRO A 407 21.55 -26.53 -6.05
#